data_AF-A0A841FR19-F1
#
_entry.id   AF-A0A841FR19-F1
#
_cell.length_a   1.000
_cell.length_b   1.000
_cell.length_c   1.000
_cell.angle_alpha   90.00
_cell.angle_beta   90.00
_cell.angle_gamma   90.00
#
_symmetry.space_group_name_H-M   'P 1'
#
loop_
_entity.id
_entity.type
_entity.pdbx_description
1 polymer ?
#
loop_
_entity_poly.entity_id
_entity_poly.type
_entity_poly.pdbx_seq_one_letter_code
_entity_poly.pdbx_strand_id
1 'polypeptide(L)'
;MIGDDANYRNSFWYQKLGTTYIAEAFRAARAASPSAKLYINDYNIDGVNAKSTMYYNMIRDLKAQGVPIDGIGFQAHLTVGGVPGDMRANLQRFADLGLDVRITELDIRMQTPADATKLARQAADYAAVVNACLGVSRCRGITIWGFTDKYSWVPDVFPGQGAALIYDANYQPKPAYTSTLEALGGTPGGPGPDPGTGPCRVTYRTNDWQGGFTGNVTIANTGTAAISSWSLVWTFPGGQSVSQGWNGTYSQSGATVTVRNVAYNGSIAPGQSTQIGFNGTWTGSNPAPNAFSLNGTACTVG
;
A
#
# COMPACT_ATOMS: atom_id res chain seq x y z
N MET A 1 -1.79 -22.69 -15.55
CA MET A 1 -1.85 -23.38 -16.87
C MET A 1 -0.82 -24.51 -16.95
N ILE A 2 0.38 -24.25 -16.44
CA ILE A 2 1.43 -25.26 -16.24
C ILE A 2 1.32 -25.82 -14.81
N GLY A 3 1.53 -27.12 -14.64
CA GLY A 3 1.60 -27.80 -13.34
C GLY A 3 2.93 -27.55 -12.64
N ASP A 4 3.02 -27.95 -11.37
CA ASP A 4 4.29 -27.85 -10.61
C ASP A 4 5.35 -28.85 -11.09
N ASP A 5 4.94 -29.84 -11.89
CA ASP A 5 5.80 -30.76 -12.64
C ASP A 5 6.35 -30.18 -13.96
N ALA A 6 6.11 -28.88 -14.20
CA ALA A 6 6.48 -28.15 -15.41
C ALA A 6 5.83 -28.67 -16.72
N ASN A 7 4.75 -29.45 -16.64
CA ASN A 7 3.95 -29.87 -17.79
C ASN A 7 2.65 -29.08 -17.89
N TYR A 8 1.93 -29.18 -19.02
CA TYR A 8 0.57 -28.65 -19.10
C TYR A 8 -0.32 -29.33 -18.06
N ARG A 9 -1.01 -28.53 -17.24
CA ARG A 9 -1.95 -29.05 -16.27
C ARG A 9 -3.08 -29.77 -17.00
N ASN A 10 -3.36 -31.00 -16.57
CA ASN A 10 -4.48 -31.78 -17.09
C ASN A 10 -5.81 -31.11 -16.73
N SER A 11 -6.30 -30.27 -17.63
CA SER A 11 -7.49 -29.45 -17.47
C SER A 11 -8.47 -29.73 -18.59
N PHE A 12 -9.74 -29.41 -18.38
CA PHE A 12 -10.77 -29.52 -19.42
C PHE A 12 -10.31 -28.87 -20.73
N TRP A 13 -9.78 -27.64 -20.68
CA TRP A 13 -9.31 -26.91 -21.84
C TRP A 13 -8.17 -27.62 -22.56
N TYR A 14 -7.16 -28.09 -21.83
CA TYR A 14 -6.04 -28.83 -22.41
C TYR A 14 -6.50 -30.16 -23.06
N GLN A 15 -7.43 -30.88 -22.42
CA GLN A 15 -7.97 -32.12 -22.97
C GLN A 15 -8.77 -31.92 -24.25
N LYS A 16 -9.46 -30.78 -24.40
CA LYS A 16 -10.35 -30.51 -25.54
C LYS A 16 -9.67 -29.77 -26.68
N LEU A 17 -8.73 -28.89 -26.37
CA LEU A 17 -8.12 -27.97 -27.35
C LEU A 17 -6.59 -28.16 -27.46
N GLY A 18 -6.00 -29.10 -26.72
CA GLY A 18 -4.56 -29.28 -26.71
C GLY A 18 -3.84 -28.05 -26.17
N THR A 19 -2.69 -27.69 -26.73
CA THR A 19 -1.89 -26.53 -26.27
C THR A 19 -2.35 -25.20 -26.87
N THR A 20 -3.24 -25.19 -27.86
CA THR A 20 -3.63 -23.95 -28.57
C THR A 20 -4.55 -23.05 -27.77
N TYR A 21 -5.26 -23.59 -26.76
CA TYR A 21 -6.26 -22.84 -25.99
C TYR A 21 -5.71 -21.55 -25.36
N ILE A 22 -4.43 -21.53 -24.99
CA ILE A 22 -3.80 -20.33 -24.42
C ILE A 22 -3.74 -19.25 -25.49
N ALA A 23 -3.23 -19.56 -26.69
CA ALA A 23 -3.16 -18.60 -27.79
C ALA A 23 -4.54 -18.09 -28.20
N GLU A 24 -5.53 -19.00 -28.27
CA GLU A 24 -6.92 -18.68 -28.61
C GLU A 24 -7.54 -17.73 -27.58
N ALA A 25 -7.35 -17.98 -26.28
CA ALA A 25 -7.85 -17.12 -25.22
C ALA A 25 -7.30 -15.69 -25.32
N PHE A 26 -5.99 -15.53 -25.58
CA PHE A 26 -5.38 -14.21 -25.74
C PHE A 26 -5.88 -13.47 -26.99
N ARG A 27 -6.00 -14.17 -28.12
CA ARG A 27 -6.54 -13.58 -29.36
C ARG A 27 -8.00 -13.16 -29.19
N ALA A 28 -8.82 -13.99 -28.55
CA ALA A 28 -10.20 -13.67 -28.24
C ALA A 28 -10.31 -12.47 -27.29
N ALA A 29 -9.52 -12.44 -26.21
CA ALA A 29 -9.51 -11.32 -25.27
C ALA A 29 -9.09 -10.00 -25.93
N ARG A 30 -8.08 -10.02 -26.81
CA ARG A 30 -7.66 -8.83 -27.57
C ARG A 30 -8.75 -8.35 -28.53
N ALA A 31 -9.44 -9.26 -29.21
CA ALA A 31 -10.54 -8.90 -30.11
C ALA A 31 -11.70 -8.23 -29.36
N ALA A 32 -11.99 -8.69 -28.13
CA ALA A 32 -13.03 -8.12 -27.29
C ALA A 32 -12.64 -6.80 -26.62
N SER A 33 -11.36 -6.64 -26.23
CA SER A 33 -10.86 -5.42 -25.59
C SER A 33 -9.47 -5.05 -26.13
N PRO A 34 -9.42 -4.25 -27.21
CA PRO A 34 -8.15 -3.91 -27.87
C PRO A 34 -7.15 -3.15 -27.01
N SER A 35 -7.60 -2.45 -25.96
CA SER A 35 -6.74 -1.64 -25.08
C SER A 35 -6.37 -2.31 -23.74
N ALA A 36 -7.04 -3.40 -23.36
CA ALA A 36 -6.74 -4.10 -22.12
C ALA A 36 -5.32 -4.69 -22.14
N LYS A 37 -4.64 -4.69 -20.99
CA LYS A 37 -3.37 -5.40 -20.83
C LYS A 37 -3.64 -6.85 -20.49
N LEU A 38 -3.14 -7.77 -21.31
CA LEU A 38 -3.40 -9.20 -21.19
C LEU A 38 -2.22 -9.89 -20.50
N TYR A 39 -2.49 -10.53 -19.37
CA TYR A 39 -1.50 -11.17 -18.51
C TYR A 39 -1.71 -12.68 -18.42
N ILE A 40 -0.60 -13.43 -18.41
CA ILE A 40 -0.56 -14.79 -17.83
C ILE A 40 -0.29 -14.64 -16.34
N ASN A 41 -0.95 -15.41 -15.48
CA ASN A 41 -0.76 -15.36 -14.02
C ASN A 41 -0.62 -16.78 -13.46
N ASP A 42 0.38 -17.06 -12.62
CA ASP A 42 0.55 -18.36 -11.95
C ASP A 42 1.43 -18.25 -10.68
N TYR A 43 1.40 -19.28 -9.83
CA TYR A 43 2.23 -19.44 -8.64
C TYR A 43 3.45 -20.34 -8.88
N ASN A 44 4.38 -20.37 -7.92
CA ASN A 44 5.62 -21.18 -7.94
C ASN A 44 6.53 -20.86 -9.12
N ILE A 45 6.41 -19.66 -9.69
CA ILE A 45 7.24 -19.19 -10.81
C ILE A 45 8.14 -18.03 -10.41
N ASP A 46 8.23 -17.71 -9.11
CA ASP A 46 8.84 -16.50 -8.56
C ASP A 46 10.37 -16.49 -8.69
N GLY A 47 11.01 -17.66 -8.63
CA GLY A 47 12.44 -17.87 -8.92
C GLY A 47 12.70 -18.66 -10.21
N VAL A 48 13.96 -18.85 -10.58
CA VAL A 48 14.31 -19.69 -11.73
C VAL A 48 14.17 -21.17 -11.35
N ASN A 49 13.22 -21.85 -11.97
CA ASN A 49 12.98 -23.28 -11.79
C ASN A 49 12.42 -23.89 -13.09
N ALA A 50 12.08 -25.18 -13.07
CA ALA A 50 11.53 -25.88 -14.22
C ALA A 50 10.21 -25.26 -14.72
N LYS A 51 9.28 -24.92 -13.80
CA LYS A 51 7.97 -24.34 -14.13
C LYS A 51 8.09 -22.94 -14.72
N SER A 52 8.89 -22.07 -14.11
CA SER A 52 9.11 -20.71 -14.63
C SER A 52 9.87 -20.75 -15.96
N THR A 53 10.77 -21.72 -16.17
CA THR A 53 11.45 -21.92 -17.46
C THR A 53 10.49 -22.43 -18.55
N MET A 54 9.55 -23.31 -18.20
CA MET A 54 8.48 -23.72 -19.11
C MET A 54 7.62 -22.51 -19.54
N TYR A 55 7.22 -21.67 -18.59
CA TYR A 55 6.50 -20.43 -18.91
C TYR A 55 7.31 -19.48 -19.80
N TYR A 56 8.61 -19.32 -19.53
CA TYR A 56 9.50 -18.49 -20.34
C TYR A 56 9.52 -18.95 -21.80
N ASN A 57 9.77 -20.25 -22.04
CA ASN A 57 9.80 -20.83 -23.37
C ASN A 57 8.44 -20.72 -24.08
N MET A 58 7.36 -21.07 -23.39
CA MET A 58 6.01 -20.99 -23.93
C MET A 58 5.66 -19.56 -24.35
N ILE A 59 5.92 -18.55 -23.51
CA ILE A 59 5.57 -17.17 -23.83
C ILE A 59 6.44 -16.64 -24.97
N ARG A 60 7.73 -16.96 -25.00
CA ARG A 60 8.62 -16.62 -26.13
C ARG A 60 8.03 -17.14 -27.44
N ASP A 61 7.63 -18.42 -27.47
CA ASP A 61 7.11 -19.06 -28.68
C ASP A 61 5.74 -18.50 -29.09
N LEU A 62 4.86 -18.21 -28.11
CA LEU A 62 3.57 -17.56 -28.38
C LEU A 62 3.75 -16.13 -28.93
N LYS A 63 4.70 -15.36 -28.40
CA LYS A 63 5.02 -14.03 -28.92
C LYS A 63 5.58 -14.10 -30.34
N ALA A 64 6.45 -15.07 -30.64
CA ALA A 64 6.94 -15.31 -31.99
C ALA A 64 5.81 -15.64 -32.99
N GLN A 65 4.71 -16.23 -32.52
CA GLN A 65 3.49 -16.49 -33.30
C GLN A 65 2.51 -15.30 -33.35
N GLY A 66 2.89 -14.12 -32.84
CA GLY A 66 2.04 -12.94 -32.83
C GLY A 66 0.89 -12.99 -31.83
N VAL A 67 0.94 -13.85 -30.81
CA VAL A 67 -0.09 -13.89 -29.75
C VAL A 67 0.04 -12.64 -28.88
N PRO A 68 -1.05 -11.90 -28.60
CA PRO A 68 -1.00 -10.57 -27.99
C PRO A 68 -0.84 -10.60 -26.46
N ILE A 69 0.31 -11.06 -25.97
CA ILE A 69 0.63 -11.13 -24.54
C ILE A 69 1.39 -9.88 -24.11
N ASP A 70 0.79 -9.08 -23.21
CA ASP A 70 1.40 -7.85 -22.70
C ASP A 70 2.28 -8.10 -21.47
N GLY A 71 1.93 -9.09 -20.65
CA GLY A 71 2.64 -9.30 -19.39
C GLY A 71 2.51 -10.68 -18.76
N ILE A 72 3.25 -10.85 -17.67
CA ILE A 72 3.18 -12.02 -16.79
C ILE A 72 3.11 -11.57 -15.32
N GLY A 73 2.19 -12.18 -14.58
CA GLY A 73 1.97 -12.02 -13.15
C GLY A 73 2.57 -13.18 -12.38
N PHE A 74 3.30 -12.86 -11.32
CA PHE A 74 3.86 -13.78 -10.36
C PHE A 74 3.03 -13.66 -9.09
N GLN A 75 2.31 -14.73 -8.73
CA GLN A 75 1.41 -14.68 -7.57
C GLN A 75 2.17 -14.36 -6.28
N ALA A 76 3.39 -14.90 -6.10
CA ALA A 76 4.20 -14.68 -4.90
C ALA A 76 3.51 -15.09 -3.59
N HIS A 77 2.86 -16.25 -3.58
CA HIS A 77 2.44 -16.94 -2.36
C HIS A 77 3.63 -17.65 -1.71
N LEU A 78 4.32 -16.94 -0.82
CA LEU A 78 5.60 -17.37 -0.26
C LEU A 78 5.44 -17.83 1.19
N THR A 79 6.50 -18.44 1.72
CA THR A 79 6.66 -18.71 3.15
C THR A 79 7.73 -17.78 3.71
N VAL A 80 7.67 -17.49 5.01
CA VAL A 80 8.76 -16.82 5.72
C VAL A 80 10.08 -17.57 5.48
N GLY A 81 11.10 -16.87 5.03
CA GLY A 81 12.39 -17.42 4.61
C GLY A 81 12.44 -17.92 3.16
N GLY A 82 11.31 -17.93 2.45
CA GLY A 82 11.14 -18.61 1.16
C GLY A 82 11.21 -17.73 -0.08
N VAL A 83 11.60 -16.46 0.04
CA VAL A 83 11.82 -15.59 -1.13
C VAL A 83 13.02 -16.11 -1.94
N PRO A 84 12.85 -16.46 -3.23
CA PRO A 84 13.97 -16.91 -4.06
C PRO A 84 15.03 -15.81 -4.20
N GLY A 85 16.29 -16.14 -3.93
CA GLY A 85 17.41 -15.18 -4.05
C GLY A 85 17.64 -14.68 -5.49
N ASP A 86 17.11 -15.38 -6.48
CA ASP A 86 17.17 -15.07 -7.91
C ASP A 86 15.88 -14.43 -8.45
N MET A 87 14.92 -14.07 -7.59
CA MET A 87 13.62 -13.52 -8.00
C MET A 87 13.76 -12.35 -8.98
N ARG A 88 14.64 -11.37 -8.69
CA ARG A 88 14.89 -10.23 -9.58
C ARG A 88 15.38 -10.68 -10.96
N ALA A 89 16.34 -11.61 -11.02
CA ALA A 89 16.87 -12.11 -12.28
C ALA A 89 15.79 -12.86 -13.07
N ASN A 90 14.95 -13.61 -12.37
CA ASN A 90 13.82 -14.29 -12.97
C ASN A 90 12.77 -13.31 -13.52
N LEU A 91 12.39 -12.25 -12.78
CA LEU A 91 11.54 -11.18 -13.29
C LEU A 91 12.15 -10.52 -14.54
N GLN A 92 13.45 -10.24 -14.50
CA GLN A 92 14.16 -9.58 -15.60
C GLN A 92 14.11 -10.38 -16.90
N ARG A 93 14.32 -11.71 -16.88
CA ARG A 93 14.26 -12.49 -18.13
C ARG A 93 12.90 -12.41 -18.82
N PHE A 94 11.80 -12.34 -18.08
CA PHE A 94 10.47 -12.14 -18.71
C PHE A 94 10.31 -10.71 -19.24
N ALA A 95 10.82 -9.71 -18.51
CA ALA A 95 10.87 -8.33 -19.00
C ALA A 95 11.68 -8.21 -20.31
N ASP A 96 12.75 -8.97 -20.46
CA ASP A 96 13.61 -9.01 -21.66
C ASP A 96 12.89 -9.62 -22.88
N LEU A 97 11.85 -10.45 -22.67
CA LEU A 97 10.92 -10.85 -23.73
C LEU A 97 9.97 -9.72 -24.15
N GLY A 98 10.13 -8.51 -23.61
CA GLY A 98 9.29 -7.36 -23.87
C GLY A 98 7.93 -7.43 -23.17
N LEU A 99 7.82 -8.16 -22.06
CA LEU A 99 6.63 -8.22 -21.21
C LEU A 99 6.69 -7.15 -20.11
N ASP A 100 5.53 -6.67 -19.66
CA ASP A 100 5.43 -6.12 -18.31
C ASP A 100 5.39 -7.27 -17.30
N VAL A 101 6.04 -7.10 -16.14
CA VAL A 101 5.96 -8.05 -15.02
C VAL A 101 5.18 -7.44 -13.87
N ARG A 102 4.45 -8.25 -13.11
CA ARG A 102 3.73 -7.80 -11.91
C ARG A 102 3.82 -8.85 -10.81
N ILE A 103 3.91 -8.41 -9.56
CA ILE A 103 3.58 -9.26 -8.42
C ILE A 103 2.08 -9.10 -8.17
N THR A 104 1.32 -10.18 -8.15
CA THR A 104 -0.14 -10.12 -8.26
C THR A 104 -0.91 -10.54 -7.01
N GLU A 105 -0.35 -11.39 -6.15
CA GLU A 105 -1.09 -12.00 -5.04
C GLU A 105 -0.18 -12.19 -3.81
N LEU A 106 0.69 -11.21 -3.53
CA LEU A 106 1.73 -11.35 -2.50
C LEU A 106 1.12 -11.61 -1.12
N ASP A 107 1.53 -12.73 -0.54
CA ASP A 107 1.41 -13.05 0.88
C ASP A 107 2.62 -13.90 1.30
N ILE A 108 3.05 -13.78 2.56
CA ILE A 108 4.25 -14.48 3.06
C ILE A 108 3.88 -15.20 4.35
N ARG A 109 3.31 -16.39 4.25
CA ARG A 109 2.77 -17.12 5.40
C ARG A 109 3.85 -17.67 6.33
N MET A 110 3.49 -17.87 7.59
CA MET A 110 4.35 -18.49 8.61
C MET A 110 3.60 -19.57 9.38
N GLN A 111 4.35 -20.49 10.01
CA GLN A 111 3.78 -21.39 11.01
C GLN A 111 3.32 -20.58 12.23
N THR A 112 2.06 -20.75 12.61
CA THR A 112 1.43 -20.09 13.77
C THR A 112 1.74 -20.83 15.08
N PRO A 113 1.74 -20.16 16.25
CA PRO A 113 1.47 -18.73 16.46
C PRO A 113 2.59 -17.83 15.93
N ALA A 114 2.29 -16.59 15.55
CA ALA A 114 3.33 -15.62 15.17
C ALA A 114 4.22 -15.26 16.36
N ASP A 115 5.49 -14.93 16.09
CA ASP A 115 6.44 -14.42 17.08
C ASP A 115 7.32 -13.33 16.47
N ALA A 116 8.06 -12.61 17.31
CA ALA A 116 8.88 -11.47 16.88
C ALA A 116 9.94 -11.86 15.82
N THR A 117 10.53 -13.05 15.92
CA THR A 117 11.55 -13.52 14.97
C THR A 117 10.94 -13.78 13.60
N LYS A 118 9.80 -14.47 13.55
CA LYS A 118 9.09 -14.73 12.28
C LYS A 118 8.53 -13.45 11.66
N LEU A 119 8.01 -12.52 12.47
CA LEU A 119 7.53 -11.23 11.99
C LEU A 119 8.66 -10.36 11.44
N ALA A 120 9.83 -10.33 12.09
CA ALA A 120 11.01 -9.63 11.57
C ALA A 120 11.50 -10.24 10.26
N ARG A 121 11.53 -11.58 10.16
CA ARG A 121 11.92 -12.25 8.92
C ARG A 121 10.92 -12.00 7.79
N GLN A 122 9.62 -12.09 8.08
CA GLN A 122 8.56 -11.75 7.15
C GLN A 122 8.73 -10.32 6.61
N ALA A 123 9.05 -9.35 7.47
CA ALA A 123 9.29 -7.98 7.04
C ALA A 123 10.45 -7.88 6.03
N ALA A 124 11.58 -8.53 6.32
CA ALA A 124 12.71 -8.59 5.40
C ALA A 124 12.34 -9.26 4.06
N ASP A 125 11.51 -10.30 4.10
CA ASP A 125 11.03 -10.99 2.91
C ASP A 125 10.10 -10.09 2.06
N TYR A 126 9.18 -9.33 2.67
CA TYR A 126 8.35 -8.35 1.98
C TYR A 126 9.22 -7.28 1.28
N ALA A 127 10.20 -6.72 1.99
CA ALA A 127 11.14 -5.76 1.39
C ALA A 127 11.96 -6.38 0.24
N ALA A 128 12.36 -7.65 0.34
CA ALA A 128 13.07 -8.33 -0.72
C ALA A 128 12.23 -8.45 -2.01
N VAL A 129 10.93 -8.79 -1.89
CA VAL A 129 10.01 -8.84 -3.04
C VAL A 129 9.81 -7.45 -3.64
N VAL A 130 9.62 -6.42 -2.81
CA VAL A 130 9.47 -5.03 -3.28
C VAL A 130 10.70 -4.58 -4.06
N ASN A 131 11.90 -4.77 -3.48
CA ASN A 131 13.16 -4.40 -4.12
C ASN A 131 13.43 -5.19 -5.40
N ALA A 132 13.02 -6.46 -5.47
CA ALA A 132 13.12 -7.25 -6.69
C ALA A 132 12.28 -6.65 -7.83
N CYS A 133 11.04 -6.24 -7.54
CA CYS A 133 10.18 -5.57 -8.51
C CYS A 133 10.73 -4.18 -8.91
N LEU A 134 11.07 -3.33 -7.94
CA LEU A 134 11.65 -1.99 -8.21
C LEU A 134 12.95 -2.06 -9.03
N GLY A 135 13.72 -3.14 -8.86
CA GLY A 135 14.93 -3.41 -9.61
C GLY A 135 14.73 -3.80 -11.08
N VAL A 136 13.49 -3.92 -11.56
CA VAL A 136 13.13 -4.25 -12.94
C VAL A 136 12.24 -3.15 -13.51
N SER A 137 12.72 -2.41 -14.52
CA SER A 137 12.02 -1.22 -15.07
C SER A 137 10.65 -1.51 -15.70
N ARG A 138 10.41 -2.77 -16.09
CA ARG A 138 9.14 -3.28 -16.61
C ARG A 138 8.27 -3.92 -15.53
N CYS A 139 8.67 -3.90 -14.25
CA CYS A 139 7.76 -4.25 -13.16
C CYS A 139 6.74 -3.12 -12.96
N ARG A 140 5.46 -3.41 -13.15
CA ARG A 140 4.38 -2.40 -13.19
C ARG A 140 3.54 -2.33 -11.92
N GLY A 141 3.89 -3.11 -10.90
CA GLY A 141 3.27 -3.01 -9.59
C GLY A 141 3.28 -4.31 -8.82
N ILE A 142 2.87 -4.18 -7.56
CA ILE A 142 2.74 -5.24 -6.57
C ILE A 142 1.31 -5.18 -6.04
N THR A 143 0.65 -6.32 -5.94
CA THR A 143 -0.66 -6.47 -5.30
C THR A 143 -0.52 -7.54 -4.22
N ILE A 144 -0.98 -7.23 -3.02
CA ILE A 144 -1.05 -8.16 -1.88
C ILE A 144 -2.40 -8.88 -1.89
N TRP A 145 -2.43 -10.16 -1.51
CA TRP A 145 -3.66 -10.97 -1.56
C TRP A 145 -4.54 -10.78 -0.32
N GLY A 146 -5.15 -9.60 -0.25
CA GLY A 146 -5.75 -9.04 0.97
C GLY A 146 -4.75 -8.13 1.69
N PHE A 147 -5.16 -7.52 2.80
CA PHE A 147 -4.26 -6.64 3.57
C PHE A 147 -4.20 -6.95 5.07
N THR A 148 -5.24 -7.60 5.62
CA THR A 148 -5.33 -7.99 7.05
C THR A 148 -5.39 -9.50 7.18
N ASP A 149 -4.65 -10.03 8.16
CA ASP A 149 -4.64 -11.45 8.52
C ASP A 149 -6.05 -11.98 8.86
N LYS A 150 -7.00 -11.11 9.24
CA LYS A 150 -8.39 -11.47 9.56
C LYS A 150 -9.13 -12.19 8.44
N TYR A 151 -8.84 -11.84 7.20
CA TYR A 151 -9.54 -12.35 6.01
C TYR A 151 -8.61 -13.06 5.04
N SER A 152 -7.41 -13.42 5.50
CA SER A 152 -6.47 -14.17 4.67
C SER A 152 -7.02 -15.57 4.40
N TRP A 153 -6.92 -16.01 3.15
CA TRP A 153 -7.23 -17.38 2.72
C TRP A 153 -6.25 -18.45 3.27
N VAL A 154 -5.07 -18.02 3.74
CA VAL A 154 -3.96 -18.91 4.10
C VAL A 154 -4.34 -19.96 5.15
N PRO A 155 -5.02 -19.62 6.27
CA PRO A 155 -5.33 -20.62 7.30
C PRO A 155 -6.27 -21.74 6.81
N ASP A 156 -7.15 -21.43 5.85
CA ASP A 156 -8.10 -22.40 5.29
C ASP A 156 -7.43 -23.39 4.33
N VAL A 157 -6.35 -22.96 3.65
CA VAL A 157 -5.64 -23.76 2.65
C VAL A 157 -4.41 -24.46 3.23
N PHE A 158 -3.73 -23.84 4.19
CA PHE A 158 -2.48 -24.32 4.79
C PHE A 158 -2.65 -24.48 6.31
N PRO A 159 -3.16 -25.65 6.78
CA PRO A 159 -3.36 -25.89 8.20
C PRO A 159 -2.12 -25.60 9.06
N GLY A 160 -2.31 -24.85 10.15
CA GLY A 160 -1.24 -24.43 11.05
C GLY A 160 -0.44 -23.22 10.57
N GLN A 161 -0.72 -22.68 9.38
CA GLN A 161 -0.06 -21.49 8.84
C GLN A 161 -1.02 -20.30 8.77
N GLY A 162 -0.45 -19.10 8.78
CA GLY A 162 -1.22 -17.86 8.80
C GLY A 162 -0.33 -16.64 8.94
N ALA A 163 -0.90 -15.57 9.49
CA ALA A 163 -0.23 -14.30 9.74
C ALA A 163 0.58 -13.81 8.53
N ALA A 164 0.02 -13.90 7.31
CA ALA A 164 0.76 -13.77 6.06
C ALA A 164 0.83 -12.34 5.49
N LEU A 165 -0.02 -11.43 5.98
CA LEU A 165 -0.25 -10.09 5.41
C LEU A 165 0.42 -8.98 6.23
N ILE A 166 0.32 -7.74 5.76
CA ILE A 166 1.01 -6.58 6.36
C ILE A 166 0.26 -5.97 7.56
N TYR A 167 -1.02 -6.29 7.76
CA TYR A 167 -1.79 -5.99 8.99
C TYR A 167 -2.22 -7.27 9.70
N ASP A 168 -2.27 -7.24 11.03
CA ASP A 168 -2.77 -8.34 11.84
C ASP A 168 -4.31 -8.44 11.79
N ALA A 169 -4.87 -9.40 12.53
CA ALA A 169 -6.31 -9.65 12.58
C ALA A 169 -7.11 -8.53 13.29
N ASN A 170 -6.43 -7.66 14.04
CA ASN A 170 -6.99 -6.51 14.74
C ASN A 170 -6.71 -5.19 14.00
N TYR A 171 -6.30 -5.27 12.73
CA TYR A 171 -5.97 -4.13 11.89
C TYR A 171 -4.80 -3.28 12.42
N GLN A 172 -3.91 -3.86 13.22
CA GLN A 172 -2.65 -3.21 13.58
C GLN A 172 -1.58 -3.51 12.52
N PRO A 173 -0.80 -2.51 12.10
CA PRO A 173 0.28 -2.73 11.16
C PRO A 173 1.33 -3.66 11.77
N LYS A 174 1.80 -4.62 10.98
CA LYS A 174 2.90 -5.52 11.33
C LYS A 174 4.22 -4.94 10.85
N PRO A 175 5.38 -5.44 11.32
CA PRO A 175 6.69 -5.01 10.82
C PRO A 175 6.82 -5.05 9.28
N ALA A 176 6.09 -5.95 8.62
CA ALA A 176 6.04 -6.03 7.17
C ALA A 176 5.43 -4.80 6.48
N TYR A 177 4.48 -4.08 7.11
CA TYR A 177 3.97 -2.80 6.61
C TYR A 177 5.09 -1.78 6.51
N THR A 178 5.78 -1.53 7.63
CA THR A 178 6.86 -0.55 7.72
C THR A 178 7.97 -0.87 6.72
N SER A 179 8.39 -2.13 6.64
CA SER A 179 9.45 -2.54 5.73
C SER A 179 9.05 -2.44 4.25
N THR A 180 7.78 -2.68 3.93
CA THR A 180 7.24 -2.46 2.58
C THR A 180 7.27 -0.97 2.22
N LEU A 181 6.84 -0.10 3.14
CA LEU A 181 6.84 1.35 2.95
C LEU A 181 8.26 1.88 2.73
N GLU A 182 9.21 1.47 3.57
CA GLU A 182 10.63 1.82 3.46
C GLU A 182 11.24 1.37 2.12
N ALA A 183 10.96 0.14 1.70
CA ALA A 183 11.44 -0.38 0.42
C ALA A 183 10.86 0.41 -0.78
N LEU A 184 9.64 0.95 -0.67
CA LEU A 184 9.04 1.86 -1.66
C LEU A 184 9.62 3.28 -1.61
N GLY A 185 10.60 3.55 -0.75
CA GLY A 185 11.18 4.88 -0.57
C GLY A 185 10.34 5.81 0.31
N GLY A 186 9.31 5.29 0.97
CA GLY A 186 8.58 6.00 2.00
C GLY A 186 9.36 6.02 3.31
N THR A 187 9.24 7.09 4.08
CA THR A 187 9.68 7.08 5.48
C THR A 187 8.50 6.71 6.36
N PRO A 188 8.68 5.88 7.40
CA PRO A 188 7.71 5.80 8.48
C PRO A 188 7.48 7.22 9.02
N GLY A 189 6.27 7.77 8.85
CA GLY A 189 5.96 9.18 9.16
C GLY A 189 6.19 10.20 8.03
N GLY A 190 6.40 9.78 6.78
CA GLY A 190 6.37 10.66 5.60
C GLY A 190 4.95 11.07 5.18
N PRO A 191 4.77 12.01 4.23
CA PRO A 191 3.47 12.51 3.79
C PRO A 191 2.76 11.48 2.90
N GLY A 192 2.31 10.37 3.49
CA GLY A 192 1.37 9.43 2.91
C GLY A 192 0.16 9.29 3.84
N PRO A 193 -1.00 8.82 3.35
CA PRO A 193 -2.16 8.58 4.20
C PRO A 193 -1.90 7.32 5.06
N ASP A 194 -1.23 7.49 6.19
CA ASP A 194 -1.04 6.46 7.22
C ASP A 194 -1.94 6.73 8.44
N PRO A 195 -2.77 5.77 8.89
CA PRO A 195 -3.39 5.80 10.20
C PRO A 195 -2.38 5.50 11.33
N GLY A 196 -1.70 6.56 11.78
CA GLY A 196 -1.52 6.85 13.21
C GLY A 196 -0.43 6.10 13.99
N THR A 197 0.70 6.77 14.23
CA THR A 197 1.59 6.50 15.38
C THR A 197 1.89 7.75 16.24
N GLY A 198 1.26 8.89 15.95
CA GLY A 198 1.20 10.02 16.89
C GLY A 198 0.03 9.87 17.88
N PRO A 199 0.05 10.51 19.06
CA PRO A 199 -1.10 10.52 19.98
C PRO A 199 -2.29 11.33 19.43
N CYS A 200 -2.10 12.01 18.30
CA CYS A 200 -3.12 12.77 17.61
C CYS A 200 -2.98 12.68 16.10
N ARG A 201 -4.13 12.79 15.42
CA ARG A 201 -4.24 12.97 13.97
C ARG A 201 -5.03 14.24 13.69
N VAL A 202 -4.55 15.06 12.75
CA VAL A 202 -5.18 16.32 12.35
C VAL A 202 -5.56 16.27 10.88
N THR A 203 -6.84 16.51 10.58
CA THR A 203 -7.31 16.74 9.20
C THR A 203 -7.62 18.22 9.03
N TYR A 204 -7.08 18.81 7.96
CA TYR A 204 -7.27 20.21 7.62
C TYR A 204 -7.95 20.32 6.25
N ARG A 205 -9.06 21.04 6.18
CA ARG A 205 -9.81 21.28 4.94
C ARG A 205 -10.13 22.75 4.80
N THR A 206 -10.13 23.24 3.56
CA THR A 206 -10.53 24.62 3.25
C THR A 206 -11.69 24.66 2.28
N ASN A 207 -12.45 25.74 2.37
CA ASN A 207 -13.33 26.20 1.31
C ASN A 207 -12.88 27.62 0.93
N ASP A 208 -12.39 27.78 -0.30
CA ASP A 208 -11.61 28.93 -0.73
C ASP A 208 -12.44 29.88 -1.60
N TRP A 209 -12.19 31.17 -1.46
CA TRP A 209 -12.62 32.20 -2.41
C TRP A 209 -11.50 33.19 -2.65
N GLN A 210 -11.70 34.15 -3.54
CA GLN A 210 -10.66 35.12 -3.87
C GLN A 210 -10.27 35.95 -2.63
N GLY A 211 -9.02 35.78 -2.19
CA GLY A 211 -8.44 36.49 -1.03
C GLY A 211 -8.85 35.97 0.34
N GLY A 212 -9.66 34.92 0.44
CA GLY A 212 -10.12 34.37 1.72
C GLY A 212 -10.48 32.89 1.68
N PHE A 213 -10.69 32.32 2.86
CA PHE A 213 -11.06 30.91 3.01
C PHE A 213 -11.68 30.64 4.38
N THR A 214 -12.50 29.58 4.45
CA THR A 214 -12.91 28.97 5.70
C THR A 214 -12.08 27.71 5.92
N GLY A 215 -11.34 27.65 7.03
CA GLY A 215 -10.59 26.49 7.47
C GLY A 215 -11.40 25.63 8.45
N ASN A 216 -11.43 24.33 8.24
CA ASN A 216 -11.99 23.32 9.15
C ASN A 216 -10.88 22.38 9.59
N VAL A 217 -10.70 22.24 10.90
CA VAL A 217 -9.65 21.40 11.48
C VAL A 217 -10.28 20.38 12.42
N THR A 218 -10.05 19.10 12.14
CA THR A 218 -10.48 17.99 13.01
C THR A 218 -9.26 17.45 13.75
N ILE A 219 -9.33 17.40 15.08
CA ILE A 219 -8.29 16.85 15.96
C ILE A 219 -8.83 15.53 16.51
N ALA A 220 -8.22 14.42 16.14
CA ALA A 220 -8.54 13.09 16.66
C ALA A 220 -7.48 12.64 17.66
N ASN A 221 -7.92 12.09 18.80
CA ASN A 221 -7.05 11.43 19.76
C ASN A 221 -6.83 9.97 19.31
N THR A 222 -5.64 9.69 18.80
CA THR A 222 -5.23 8.36 18.34
C THR A 222 -4.41 7.61 19.40
N GLY A 223 -4.17 8.23 20.55
CA GLY A 223 -3.51 7.60 21.69
C GLY A 223 -4.46 6.80 22.58
N THR A 224 -3.90 6.22 23.65
CA THR A 224 -4.61 5.38 24.63
C THR A 224 -5.05 6.14 25.88
N ALA A 225 -4.58 7.37 26.08
CA ALA A 225 -4.94 8.23 27.20
C ALA A 225 -5.87 9.37 26.76
N ALA A 226 -6.82 9.75 27.61
CA ALA A 226 -7.67 10.91 27.36
C ALA A 226 -6.84 12.20 27.38
N ILE A 227 -7.13 13.10 26.45
CA ILE A 227 -6.59 14.46 26.44
C ILE A 227 -7.55 15.30 27.26
N SER A 228 -7.07 15.94 28.34
CA SER A 228 -7.93 16.74 29.25
C SER A 228 -8.03 18.20 28.84
N SER A 229 -7.02 18.71 28.14
CA SER A 229 -6.96 20.04 27.53
C SER A 229 -6.03 19.97 26.33
N TRP A 230 -6.22 20.86 25.35
CA TRP A 230 -5.42 20.84 24.14
C TRP A 230 -5.02 22.23 23.64
N SER A 231 -3.81 22.29 23.10
CA SER A 231 -3.23 23.42 22.40
C SER A 231 -2.68 22.92 21.07
N LEU A 232 -3.35 23.24 19.96
CA LEU A 232 -2.94 22.90 18.60
C LEU A 232 -2.09 24.03 18.02
N VAL A 233 -0.96 23.70 17.41
CA VAL A 233 -0.05 24.65 16.76
C VAL A 233 0.26 24.19 15.35
N TRP A 234 0.22 25.11 14.38
CA TRP A 234 0.73 24.92 13.03
C TRP A 234 1.32 26.22 12.48
N THR A 235 2.05 26.12 11.38
CA THR A 235 2.59 27.27 10.64
C THR A 235 1.97 27.31 9.26
N PHE A 236 1.46 28.48 8.86
CA PHE A 236 1.00 28.68 7.48
C PHE A 236 2.19 28.72 6.51
N PRO A 237 2.15 28.00 5.38
CA PRO A 237 3.27 27.97 4.43
C PRO A 237 3.36 29.20 3.51
N GLY A 238 2.32 30.02 3.45
CA GLY A 238 2.22 31.20 2.58
C GLY A 238 1.72 32.44 3.33
N GLY A 239 1.16 33.39 2.58
CA GLY A 239 0.72 34.69 3.10
C GLY A 239 -0.63 34.65 3.82
N GLN A 240 -0.92 33.58 4.58
CA GLN A 240 -2.22 33.36 5.22
C GLN A 240 -2.31 33.97 6.62
N SER A 241 -3.50 34.47 6.97
CA SER A 241 -3.81 34.93 8.33
C SER A 241 -5.20 34.49 8.77
N VAL A 242 -5.36 34.18 10.05
CA VAL A 242 -6.65 33.94 10.70
C VAL A 242 -7.32 35.27 11.01
N SER A 243 -8.56 35.46 10.58
CA SER A 243 -9.36 36.67 10.88
C SER A 243 -10.29 36.48 12.07
N GLN A 244 -10.96 35.33 12.16
CA GLN A 244 -11.86 34.98 13.27
C GLN A 244 -12.02 33.46 13.34
N GLY A 245 -12.21 32.90 14.54
CA GLY A 245 -12.35 31.47 14.75
C GLY A 245 -13.44 31.13 15.77
N TRP A 246 -13.86 29.85 15.77
CA TRP A 246 -14.86 29.30 16.68
C TRP A 246 -14.43 27.92 17.18
N ASN A 247 -15.07 27.46 18.27
CA ASN A 247 -14.70 26.23 18.99
C ASN A 247 -13.24 26.20 19.48
N GLY A 248 -12.57 27.34 19.55
CA GLY A 248 -11.19 27.47 19.99
C GLY A 248 -10.82 28.94 20.19
N THR A 249 -9.83 29.18 21.04
CA THR A 249 -9.23 30.51 21.23
C THR A 249 -8.00 30.60 20.35
N TYR A 250 -8.07 31.44 19.32
CA TYR A 250 -7.03 31.58 18.29
C TYR A 250 -6.07 32.71 18.63
N SER A 251 -4.78 32.47 18.43
CA SER A 251 -3.76 33.51 18.37
C SER A 251 -2.80 33.21 17.22
N GLN A 252 -2.29 34.27 16.58
CA GLN A 252 -1.33 34.15 15.50
C GLN A 252 -0.17 35.12 15.71
N SER A 253 1.06 34.63 15.58
CA SER A 253 2.28 35.44 15.59
C SER A 253 3.10 35.09 14.35
N GLY A 254 3.26 36.07 13.45
CA GLY A 254 3.79 35.80 12.11
C GLY A 254 2.94 34.74 11.39
N ALA A 255 3.59 33.69 10.89
CA ALA A 255 2.91 32.57 10.22
C ALA A 255 2.41 31.48 11.21
N THR A 256 2.79 31.53 12.48
CA THR A 256 2.47 30.49 13.46
C THR A 256 1.13 30.76 14.11
N VAL A 257 0.20 29.80 14.00
CA VAL A 257 -1.11 29.84 14.64
C VAL A 257 -1.12 28.90 15.84
N THR A 258 -1.64 29.37 16.96
CA THR A 258 -1.94 28.57 18.15
C THR A 258 -3.43 28.63 18.42
N VAL A 259 -4.04 27.47 18.67
CA VAL A 259 -5.44 27.36 19.07
C VAL A 259 -5.53 26.56 20.35
N ARG A 260 -6.21 27.12 21.36
CA ARG A 260 -6.49 26.44 22.63
C ARG A 260 -7.95 26.06 22.71
N ASN A 261 -8.23 24.95 23.40
CA ASN A 261 -9.60 24.53 23.65
C ASN A 261 -10.40 25.59 24.42
N VAL A 262 -11.70 25.60 24.18
CA VAL A 262 -12.68 26.33 25.01
C VAL A 262 -13.22 25.38 26.09
N ALA A 263 -14.01 25.91 27.02
CA ALA A 263 -14.41 25.19 28.24
C ALA A 263 -15.11 23.85 27.97
N TYR A 264 -15.92 23.74 26.91
CA TYR A 264 -16.73 22.55 26.65
C TYR A 264 -16.07 21.48 25.77
N ASN A 265 -14.94 21.77 25.12
CA ASN A 265 -14.32 20.85 24.15
C ASN A 265 -12.86 20.51 24.45
N GLY A 266 -12.41 20.74 25.69
CA GLY A 266 -11.05 20.41 26.13
C GLY A 266 -10.76 18.93 26.24
N SER A 267 -11.78 18.12 26.54
CA SER A 267 -11.62 16.67 26.68
C SER A 267 -11.78 15.94 25.35
N ILE A 268 -10.82 15.10 24.98
CA ILE A 268 -10.90 14.19 23.84
C ILE A 268 -10.51 12.79 24.33
N ALA A 269 -11.50 11.91 24.49
CA ALA A 269 -11.27 10.51 24.86
C ALA A 269 -10.51 9.76 23.74
N PRO A 270 -9.80 8.65 24.05
CA PRO A 270 -9.19 7.79 23.04
C PRO A 270 -10.17 7.42 21.93
N GLY A 271 -9.75 7.56 20.67
CA GLY A 271 -10.58 7.29 19.49
C GLY A 271 -11.65 8.33 19.18
N GLN A 272 -11.79 9.39 19.98
CA GLN A 272 -12.72 10.49 19.73
C GLN A 272 -12.03 11.66 19.01
N SER A 273 -12.84 12.59 18.53
CA SER A 273 -12.36 13.79 17.85
C SER A 273 -13.13 15.05 18.27
N THR A 274 -12.50 16.20 18.07
CA THR A 274 -13.13 17.52 18.17
C THR A 274 -12.85 18.31 16.90
N GLN A 275 -13.74 19.24 16.58
CA GLN A 275 -13.62 20.07 15.38
C GLN A 275 -13.61 21.56 15.74
N ILE A 276 -12.68 22.28 15.12
CA ILE A 276 -12.58 23.73 15.17
C ILE A 276 -12.65 24.31 13.76
N GLY A 277 -12.98 25.59 13.67
CA GLY A 277 -13.04 26.27 12.38
C GLY A 277 -12.72 27.75 12.51
N PHE A 278 -12.33 28.33 11.38
CA PHE A 278 -11.98 29.74 11.30
C PHE A 278 -12.17 30.28 9.88
N ASN A 279 -12.35 31.60 9.78
CA ASN A 279 -12.20 32.33 8.54
C ASN A 279 -10.81 32.99 8.51
N GLY A 280 -10.15 32.90 7.37
CA GLY A 280 -8.84 33.50 7.14
C GLY A 280 -8.75 34.22 5.80
N THR A 281 -7.67 34.97 5.63
CA THR A 281 -7.28 35.65 4.40
C THR A 281 -5.95 35.11 3.91
N TRP A 282 -5.65 35.29 2.62
CA TRP A 282 -4.35 34.92 2.06
C TRP A 282 -3.89 35.93 1.00
N THR A 283 -2.58 36.06 0.86
CA THR A 283 -1.92 36.79 -0.23
C THR A 283 -1.05 35.83 -1.05
N GLY A 284 -1.11 35.93 -2.37
CA GLY A 284 -0.43 35.01 -3.28
C GLY A 284 -1.16 33.67 -3.43
N SER A 285 -1.01 32.76 -2.46
CA SER A 285 -1.59 31.42 -2.49
C SER A 285 -2.00 30.92 -1.10
N ASN A 286 -2.84 29.88 -1.06
CA ASN A 286 -3.33 29.25 0.18
C ASN A 286 -2.90 27.76 0.29
N PRO A 287 -1.61 27.44 0.42
CA PRO A 287 -1.17 26.06 0.63
C PRO A 287 -1.58 25.55 2.02
N ALA A 288 -2.07 24.32 2.10
CA ALA A 288 -2.43 23.70 3.38
C ALA A 288 -1.18 23.48 4.27
N PRO A 289 -1.27 23.69 5.60
CA PRO A 289 -0.21 23.30 6.52
C PRO A 289 0.04 21.79 6.48
N ASN A 290 1.32 21.39 6.58
CA ASN A 290 1.74 19.99 6.51
C ASN A 290 2.28 19.43 7.83
N ALA A 291 2.30 20.24 8.89
CA ALA A 291 2.76 19.85 10.22
C ALA A 291 1.89 20.49 11.30
N PHE A 292 1.52 19.69 12.29
CA PHE A 292 0.73 20.10 13.44
C PHE A 292 1.34 19.53 14.71
N SER A 293 1.24 20.27 15.81
CA SER A 293 1.55 19.75 17.14
C SER A 293 0.41 19.99 18.11
N LEU A 294 0.08 18.99 18.91
CA LEU A 294 -0.92 19.05 19.97
C LEU A 294 -0.21 18.91 21.31
N ASN A 295 -0.33 19.93 22.17
CA ASN A 295 0.36 19.99 23.46
C ASN A 295 1.88 19.75 23.34
N GLY A 296 2.49 20.24 22.26
CA GLY A 296 3.93 20.07 21.98
C GLY A 296 4.33 18.72 21.40
N THR A 297 3.39 17.79 21.20
CA THR A 297 3.65 16.52 20.52
C THR A 297 3.19 16.58 19.06
N ALA A 298 4.01 16.08 18.14
CA ALA A 298 3.66 16.07 16.72
C ALA A 298 2.42 15.18 16.44
N CYS A 299 1.49 15.69 15.62
CA CYS A 299 0.35 14.92 15.12
C CYS A 299 0.61 14.42 13.71
N THR A 300 -0.03 13.29 13.37
CA THR A 300 -0.12 12.88 11.96
C THR A 300 -1.09 13.78 11.21
N VAL A 301 -0.82 14.04 9.93
CA VAL A 301 -1.73 14.78 9.04
C VAL A 301 -2.55 13.77 8.24
N GLY A 302 -3.83 14.03 8.04
CA GLY A 302 -4.62 13.25 7.08
C GLY A 302 -5.86 13.97 6.60
#